data_AF-A0A7J2LQG4-F1
#
_entry.id   AF-A0A7J2LQG4-F1
#
_cell.length_a   1.000
_cell.length_b   1.000
_cell.length_c   1.000
_cell.angle_alpha   90.00
_cell.angle_beta   90.00
_cell.angle_gamma   90.00
#
_symmetry.space_group_name_H-M   'P 1'
#
loop_
_entity.id
_entity.type
_entity.pdbx_description
1 polymer ?
#
loop_
_entity_poly.entity_id
_entity_poly.type
_entity_poly.pdbx_seq_one_letter_code
_entity_poly.pdbx_strand_id
1 'polypeptide(L)'
;RKVVEAGRSGNAVWISRGDNSGTHVKEKSLWNLAGFDWSTLKDESWFIESGTGMGKTLLIANERNAYTLSDIGTYLKYYSDGLIGLQVFVSREKELLNVYSVIAVNPEKNVDVNFEDAITFIKFLTSDECQTLIENFKKEEYGRSLFYPAVNLMKSGVNPEVAGWIRDYAFFNGSECPPAYRDGHPELYE
;
A
#
# COMPACT_ATOMS: atom_id res chain seq x y z
N ARG A 1 7.68 3.14 18.29
CA ARG A 1 8.18 3.34 19.67
C ARG A 1 9.41 2.49 19.95
N LYS A 2 9.31 1.14 20.02
CA LYS A 2 10.47 0.25 20.24
C LYS A 2 11.66 0.49 19.31
N VAL A 3 11.42 0.73 18.01
CA VAL A 3 12.49 1.06 17.05
C VAL A 3 13.22 2.35 17.41
N VAL A 4 12.51 3.38 17.87
CA VAL A 4 13.12 4.67 18.29
C VAL A 4 13.95 4.48 19.55
N GLU A 5 13.43 3.77 20.54
CA GLU A 5 14.16 3.45 21.78
C GLU A 5 15.46 2.68 21.48
N ALA A 6 15.38 1.67 20.62
CA ALA A 6 16.54 0.89 20.19
C ALA A 6 17.53 1.74 19.37
N GLY A 7 17.04 2.58 18.46
CA GLY A 7 17.86 3.47 17.63
C GLY A 7 18.64 4.49 18.45
N ARG A 8 17.97 5.18 19.39
CA ARG A 8 18.61 6.14 20.31
C ARG A 8 19.59 5.47 21.28
N SER A 9 19.44 4.17 21.53
CA SER A 9 20.38 3.37 22.32
C SER A 9 21.51 2.76 21.49
N GLY A 10 21.57 3.02 20.17
CA GLY A 10 22.59 2.47 19.27
C GLY A 10 22.41 1.00 18.86
N ASN A 11 21.24 0.42 19.15
CA ASN A 11 20.96 -1.02 18.93
C ASN A 11 20.14 -1.30 17.68
N ALA A 12 19.67 -0.27 16.97
CA ALA A 12 18.89 -0.42 15.75
C ALA A 12 19.21 0.70 14.78
N VAL A 13 19.06 0.40 13.49
CA VAL A 13 19.08 1.39 12.42
C VAL A 13 17.76 1.28 11.67
N TRP A 14 17.23 2.41 11.22
CA TRP A 14 16.07 2.47 10.34
C TRP A 14 16.49 3.03 8.99
N ILE A 15 16.18 2.30 7.92
CA ILE A 15 16.41 2.76 6.55
C ILE A 15 15.08 3.27 5.99
N SER A 16 15.02 4.57 5.72
CA SER A 16 13.92 5.19 4.99
C SER A 16 14.21 5.22 3.49
N ARG A 17 13.16 5.18 2.68
CA ARG A 17 13.23 5.44 1.25
C ARG A 17 13.73 6.87 0.97
N GLY A 18 13.22 7.86 1.70
CA GLY A 18 13.60 9.27 1.52
C GLY A 18 13.28 9.86 0.13
N ASP A 19 12.36 9.25 -0.63
CA ASP A 19 12.22 9.51 -2.09
C ASP A 19 10.84 10.09 -2.50
N ASN A 20 10.02 10.47 -1.53
CA ASN A 20 8.64 10.97 -1.70
C ASN A 20 7.68 10.00 -2.41
N SER A 21 8.01 8.71 -2.48
CA SER A 21 7.09 7.68 -2.95
C SER A 21 5.92 7.46 -1.99
N GLY A 22 4.91 6.71 -2.45
CA GLY A 22 3.80 6.27 -1.59
C GLY A 22 4.27 5.52 -0.34
N THR A 23 5.32 4.69 -0.44
CA THR A 23 5.94 4.02 0.72
C THR A 23 6.53 5.04 1.70
N HIS A 24 7.22 6.07 1.21
CA HIS A 24 7.76 7.13 2.05
C HIS A 24 6.65 7.93 2.74
N VAL A 25 5.56 8.26 2.02
CA VAL A 25 4.39 8.93 2.61
C VAL A 25 3.76 8.08 3.72
N LYS A 26 3.61 6.77 3.49
CA LYS A 26 3.10 5.83 4.49
C LYS A 26 4.02 5.73 5.70
N GLU A 27 5.33 5.70 5.49
CA GLU A 27 6.30 5.70 6.58
C GLU A 27 6.14 6.94 7.48
N LYS A 28 6.07 8.14 6.87
CA LYS A 28 5.86 9.40 7.62
C LYS A 28 4.57 9.37 8.43
N SER A 29 3.48 8.85 7.87
CA SER A 29 2.20 8.77 8.59
C SER A 29 2.26 7.79 9.76
N LEU A 30 2.97 6.67 9.63
CA LEU A 30 3.19 5.71 10.72
C LEU A 30 4.03 6.30 11.86
N TRP A 31 5.06 7.09 11.54
CA TRP A 31 5.84 7.80 12.56
C TRP A 31 4.98 8.80 13.33
N ASN A 32 4.20 9.61 12.62
CA ASN A 32 3.30 10.58 13.23
C ASN A 32 2.26 9.88 14.13
N LEU A 33 1.65 8.79 13.66
CA LEU A 33 0.72 7.99 14.45
C LEU A 33 1.37 7.41 15.72
N ALA A 34 2.65 7.03 15.66
CA ALA A 34 3.39 6.56 16.82
C ALA A 34 3.76 7.67 17.82
N GLY A 35 3.49 8.94 17.49
CA GLY A 35 3.77 10.12 18.29
C GLY A 35 5.14 10.75 18.00
N PHE A 36 5.71 10.51 16.82
CA PHE A 36 7.01 11.08 16.43
C PHE A 36 6.90 11.90 15.15
N ASP A 37 7.55 13.07 15.14
CA ASP A 37 7.68 13.88 13.94
C ASP A 37 8.86 13.36 13.09
N TRP A 38 8.53 12.84 11.90
CA TRP A 38 9.53 12.36 10.94
C TRP A 38 10.57 13.43 10.58
N SER A 39 10.18 14.72 10.52
CA SER A 39 11.10 15.80 10.15
C SER A 39 12.22 16.00 11.16
N THR A 40 12.00 15.55 12.40
CA THR A 40 13.02 15.52 13.47
C THR A 40 13.75 14.19 13.52
N LEU A 41 13.05 13.06 13.35
CA LEU A 41 13.64 11.72 13.39
C LEU A 41 14.70 11.53 12.31
N LYS A 42 14.47 12.08 11.10
CA LYS A 42 15.38 11.92 9.96
C LYS A 42 16.79 12.47 10.20
N ASP A 43 16.94 13.39 11.15
CA ASP A 43 18.21 14.01 11.52
C ASP A 43 18.93 13.23 12.65
N GLU A 44 18.30 12.19 13.22
CA GLU A 44 18.92 11.31 14.21
C GLU A 44 19.86 10.30 13.53
N SER A 45 21.01 10.02 14.14
CA SER A 45 22.09 9.23 13.52
C SER A 45 21.73 7.77 13.16
N TRP A 46 20.69 7.20 13.78
CA TRP A 46 20.21 5.84 13.51
C TRP A 46 19.16 5.79 12.40
N PHE A 47 18.70 6.94 11.92
CA PHE A 47 17.74 7.07 10.83
C PHE A 47 18.47 7.45 9.55
N ILE A 48 18.33 6.63 8.51
CA ILE A 48 19.11 6.79 7.28
C ILE A 48 18.17 6.85 6.08
N GLU A 49 18.19 7.95 5.36
CA GLU A 49 17.51 8.07 4.07
C GLU A 49 18.38 7.49 2.97
N SER A 50 17.87 6.47 2.26
CA SER A 50 18.59 5.87 1.13
C SER A 50 18.50 6.72 -0.14
N GLY A 51 17.43 7.50 -0.31
CA GLY A 51 17.12 8.25 -1.53
C GLY A 51 16.86 7.35 -2.74
N THR A 52 16.45 6.09 -2.53
CA THR A 52 16.37 5.07 -3.57
C THR A 52 15.03 4.34 -3.59
N GLY A 53 14.76 3.62 -4.69
CA GLY A 53 13.60 2.74 -4.78
C GLY A 53 13.63 1.57 -3.79
N MET A 54 12.49 0.87 -3.65
CA MET A 54 12.28 -0.14 -2.61
C MET A 54 13.30 -1.28 -2.64
N GLY A 55 13.62 -1.80 -3.81
CA GLY A 55 14.58 -2.89 -3.95
C GLY A 55 15.96 -2.55 -3.38
N LYS A 56 16.50 -1.37 -3.72
CA LYS A 56 17.81 -0.92 -3.20
C LYS A 56 17.74 -0.57 -1.71
N THR A 57 16.62 -0.02 -1.24
CA THR A 57 16.40 0.21 0.20
C THR A 57 16.43 -1.10 0.99
N LEU A 58 15.81 -2.17 0.49
CA LEU A 58 15.86 -3.51 1.10
C LEU A 58 17.28 -4.07 1.15
N LEU A 59 18.05 -3.92 0.07
CA LEU A 59 19.46 -4.35 0.05
C LEU A 59 20.29 -3.63 1.12
N ILE A 60 20.14 -2.31 1.23
CA ILE A 60 20.83 -1.50 2.25
C ILE A 60 20.41 -1.92 3.66
N ALA A 61 19.11 -2.15 3.89
CA ALA A 61 18.61 -2.61 5.17
C ALA A 61 19.17 -3.98 5.53
N ASN A 62 19.26 -4.89 4.56
CA ASN A 62 19.86 -6.21 4.72
C ASN A 62 21.35 -6.14 5.08
N GLU A 63 22.14 -5.40 4.31
CA GLU A 63 23.57 -5.21 4.54
C GLU A 63 23.89 -4.62 5.92
N ARG A 64 22.99 -3.76 6.43
CA ARG A 64 23.16 -3.07 7.72
C ARG A 64 22.49 -3.77 8.90
N ASN A 65 21.85 -4.93 8.70
CA ASN A 65 20.99 -5.58 9.70
C ASN A 65 19.99 -4.59 10.33
N ALA A 66 19.33 -3.80 9.47
CA ALA A 66 18.49 -2.67 9.85
C ALA A 66 17.01 -2.95 9.58
N TYR A 67 16.14 -2.10 10.14
CA TYR A 67 14.71 -2.12 9.89
C TYR A 67 14.35 -1.20 8.72
N THR A 68 13.27 -1.54 8.00
CA THR A 68 12.69 -0.70 6.95
C THR A 68 11.20 -1.00 6.81
N LEU A 69 10.42 -0.06 6.30
CA LEU A 69 9.10 -0.31 5.75
C LEU A 69 9.24 -0.79 4.29
N SER A 70 8.48 -1.80 3.88
CA SER A 70 8.44 -2.27 2.49
C SER A 70 7.03 -2.69 2.09
N ASP A 71 6.71 -2.59 0.80
CA ASP A 71 5.60 -3.34 0.23
C ASP A 71 5.95 -4.84 0.17
N ILE A 72 4.92 -5.69 0.28
CA ILE A 72 5.10 -7.14 0.37
C ILE A 72 5.59 -7.76 -0.95
N GLY A 73 5.23 -7.19 -2.09
CA GLY A 73 5.61 -7.70 -3.40
C GLY A 73 7.12 -7.59 -3.64
N THR A 74 7.68 -6.41 -3.39
CA THR A 74 9.13 -6.20 -3.49
C THR A 74 9.88 -7.06 -2.47
N TYR A 75 9.40 -7.13 -1.22
CA TYR A 75 10.01 -7.97 -0.19
C TYR A 75 10.06 -9.45 -0.62
N LEU A 76 8.93 -10.01 -1.06
CA LEU A 76 8.85 -11.43 -1.43
C LEU A 76 9.77 -11.76 -2.60
N LYS A 77 9.81 -10.89 -3.63
CA LYS A 77 10.72 -11.06 -4.76
C LYS A 77 12.19 -11.10 -4.30
N TYR A 78 12.63 -10.12 -3.51
CA TYR A 78 14.03 -10.05 -3.08
C TYR A 78 14.39 -11.20 -2.14
N TYR A 79 13.45 -11.65 -1.31
CA TYR A 79 13.64 -12.78 -0.42
C TYR A 79 13.69 -14.11 -1.20
N SER A 80 12.79 -14.34 -2.16
CA SER A 80 12.77 -15.55 -2.99
C SER A 80 14.00 -15.67 -3.89
N ASP A 81 14.50 -14.53 -4.37
CA ASP A 81 15.72 -14.46 -5.19
C ASP A 81 17.01 -14.62 -4.35
N GLY A 82 16.90 -14.76 -3.02
CA GLY A 82 18.03 -14.91 -2.10
C GLY A 82 18.88 -13.64 -1.94
N LEU A 83 18.35 -12.47 -2.34
CA LEU A 83 19.07 -11.20 -2.27
C LEU A 83 19.06 -10.58 -0.87
N ILE A 84 18.08 -10.95 -0.05
CA ILE A 84 17.96 -10.51 1.35
C ILE A 84 17.59 -11.67 2.27
N GLY A 85 18.01 -11.59 3.53
CA GLY A 85 17.62 -12.49 4.62
C GLY A 85 16.82 -11.78 5.73
N LEU A 86 16.22 -10.63 5.42
CA LEU A 86 15.41 -9.85 6.36
C LEU A 86 14.15 -10.61 6.79
N GLN A 87 13.75 -10.45 8.06
CA GLN A 87 12.53 -11.05 8.60
C GLN A 87 11.38 -10.05 8.67
N VAL A 88 10.15 -10.52 8.43
CA VAL A 88 8.93 -9.71 8.61
C VAL A 88 8.54 -9.70 10.08
N PHE A 89 8.64 -8.55 10.73
CA PHE A 89 8.23 -8.38 12.13
C PHE A 89 6.75 -8.00 12.29
N VAL A 90 6.24 -7.16 11.39
CA VAL A 90 4.87 -6.63 11.44
C VAL A 90 4.27 -6.71 10.04
N SER A 91 3.07 -7.28 9.93
CA SER A 91 2.31 -7.31 8.68
C SER A 91 0.81 -7.41 8.98
N ARG A 92 -0.03 -7.03 8.02
CA ARG A 92 -1.50 -7.18 8.09
C ARG A 92 -2.20 -6.36 9.20
N GLU A 93 -1.65 -5.20 9.52
CA GLU A 93 -2.28 -4.22 10.43
C GLU A 93 -3.11 -3.20 9.65
N LYS A 94 -4.14 -2.62 10.29
CA LYS A 94 -5.01 -1.57 9.70
C LYS A 94 -4.18 -0.42 9.13
N GLU A 95 -3.18 0.02 9.88
CA GLU A 95 -2.31 1.12 9.54
C GLU A 95 -1.42 0.83 8.32
N LEU A 96 -1.19 -0.45 8.01
CA LEU A 96 -0.41 -0.91 6.87
C LEU A 96 -1.27 -1.17 5.63
N LEU A 97 -2.59 -0.98 5.72
CA LEU A 97 -3.48 -1.13 4.58
C LEU A 97 -3.08 -0.18 3.44
N ASN A 98 -3.00 -0.72 2.23
CA ASN A 98 -2.72 0.02 1.01
C ASN A 98 -3.80 -0.33 -0.02
N VAL A 99 -4.86 0.48 -0.06
CA VAL A 99 -6.02 0.28 -0.94
C VAL A 99 -5.72 0.91 -2.30
N TYR A 100 -6.00 0.18 -3.37
CA TYR A 100 -5.93 0.67 -4.74
C TYR A 100 -7.33 1.04 -5.22
N SER A 101 -7.45 2.22 -5.82
CA SER A 101 -8.68 2.74 -6.42
C SER A 101 -8.43 3.06 -7.88
N VAL A 102 -9.44 2.84 -8.71
CA VAL A 102 -9.46 3.26 -10.11
C VAL A 102 -10.46 4.41 -10.24
N ILE A 103 -10.06 5.49 -10.92
CA ILE A 103 -10.85 6.71 -11.06
C ILE A 103 -10.80 7.11 -12.54
N ALA A 104 -11.95 7.17 -13.21
CA ALA A 104 -12.04 7.70 -14.55
C ALA A 104 -11.82 9.22 -14.55
N VAL A 105 -11.09 9.74 -15.54
CA VAL A 105 -10.87 11.18 -15.67
C VAL A 105 -12.16 11.85 -16.13
N ASN A 106 -12.53 12.97 -15.51
CA ASN A 106 -13.75 13.70 -15.85
C ASN A 106 -13.69 14.23 -17.31
N PRO A 107 -14.61 13.78 -18.20
CA PRO A 107 -14.62 14.15 -19.62
C PRO A 107 -15.14 15.57 -19.89
N GLU A 108 -15.95 16.14 -18.99
CA GLU A 108 -16.39 17.55 -19.10
C GLU A 108 -15.23 18.52 -18.90
N LYS A 109 -14.24 18.12 -18.10
CA LYS A 109 -13.02 18.91 -17.84
C LYS A 109 -11.89 18.62 -18.82
N ASN A 110 -11.85 17.40 -19.37
CA ASN A 110 -10.81 16.96 -20.30
C ASN A 110 -11.48 16.26 -21.47
N VAL A 111 -11.78 17.02 -22.52
CA VAL A 111 -12.62 16.56 -23.64
C VAL A 111 -11.97 15.47 -24.50
N ASP A 112 -10.65 15.34 -24.47
CA ASP A 112 -9.90 14.37 -25.29
C ASP A 112 -9.68 13.01 -24.59
N VAL A 113 -10.25 12.81 -23.40
CA VAL A 113 -10.09 11.54 -22.67
C VAL A 113 -10.96 10.45 -23.27
N ASN A 114 -10.43 9.23 -23.33
CA ASN A 114 -11.18 8.06 -23.75
C ASN A 114 -12.01 7.51 -22.57
N PHE A 115 -13.13 8.19 -22.28
CA PHE A 115 -13.94 7.90 -21.10
C PHE A 115 -14.62 6.53 -21.17
N GLU A 116 -15.18 6.17 -22.33
CA GLU A 116 -15.89 4.88 -22.52
C GLU A 116 -14.98 3.68 -22.30
N ASP A 117 -13.74 3.71 -22.81
CA ASP A 117 -12.78 2.63 -22.58
C ASP A 117 -12.30 2.61 -21.12
N ALA A 118 -12.21 3.77 -20.47
CA ALA A 118 -11.90 3.85 -19.04
C ALA A 118 -13.01 3.19 -18.19
N ILE A 119 -14.28 3.44 -18.50
CA ILE A 119 -15.41 2.75 -17.85
C ILE A 119 -15.37 1.25 -18.13
N THR A 120 -15.11 0.85 -19.38
CA THR A 120 -14.97 -0.57 -19.75
C THR A 120 -13.87 -1.26 -18.94
N PHE A 121 -12.74 -0.59 -18.77
CA PHE A 121 -11.63 -1.09 -17.96
C PHE A 121 -11.99 -1.17 -16.47
N ILE A 122 -12.70 -0.17 -15.92
CA ILE A 122 -13.20 -0.22 -14.53
C ILE A 122 -14.12 -1.42 -14.33
N LYS A 123 -15.07 -1.64 -15.25
CA LYS A 123 -15.98 -2.79 -15.22
C LYS A 123 -15.23 -4.11 -15.22
N PHE A 124 -14.19 -4.23 -16.06
CA PHE A 124 -13.33 -5.41 -16.03
C PHE A 124 -12.64 -5.56 -14.68
N LEU A 125 -11.96 -4.52 -14.18
CA LEU A 125 -11.27 -4.56 -12.88
C LEU A 125 -12.18 -4.97 -11.73
N THR A 126 -13.44 -4.52 -11.73
CA THR A 126 -14.42 -4.82 -10.67
C THR A 126 -15.22 -6.12 -10.91
N SER A 127 -15.01 -6.81 -12.03
CA SER A 127 -15.67 -8.08 -12.33
C SER A 127 -15.13 -9.24 -11.48
N ASP A 128 -15.93 -10.29 -11.29
CA ASP A 128 -15.48 -11.52 -10.60
C ASP A 128 -14.28 -12.16 -11.30
N GLU A 129 -14.22 -12.08 -12.63
CA GLU A 129 -13.08 -12.57 -13.43
C GLU A 129 -11.79 -11.86 -13.02
N CYS A 130 -11.75 -10.52 -13.08
CA CYS A 130 -10.52 -9.79 -12.76
C CYS A 130 -10.20 -9.86 -11.27
N GLN A 131 -11.20 -9.85 -10.38
CA GLN A 131 -10.96 -10.02 -8.94
C GLN A 131 -10.32 -11.39 -8.63
N THR A 132 -10.70 -12.45 -9.37
CA THR A 132 -10.07 -13.77 -9.29
C THR A 132 -8.63 -13.74 -9.82
N LEU A 133 -8.36 -13.01 -10.91
CA LEU A 133 -6.99 -12.81 -11.42
C LEU A 133 -6.11 -12.09 -10.39
N ILE A 134 -6.63 -11.04 -9.75
CA ILE A 134 -5.94 -10.29 -8.71
C ILE A 134 -5.57 -11.19 -7.53
N GLU A 135 -6.51 -12.03 -7.06
CA GLU A 135 -6.28 -12.93 -5.93
C GLU A 135 -5.16 -13.95 -6.22
N ASN A 136 -5.12 -14.46 -7.45
CA ASN A 136 -4.22 -15.53 -7.87
C ASN A 136 -2.88 -15.03 -8.42
N PHE A 137 -2.74 -13.72 -8.66
CA PHE A 137 -1.51 -13.14 -9.21
C PHE A 137 -0.29 -13.49 -8.33
N LYS A 138 0.61 -14.31 -8.89
CA LYS A 138 1.84 -14.83 -8.25
C LYS A 138 1.61 -15.57 -6.92
N LYS A 139 0.38 -16.02 -6.66
CA LYS A 139 0.01 -16.72 -5.41
C LYS A 139 0.78 -18.04 -5.25
N GLU A 140 0.90 -18.80 -6.34
CA GLU A 140 1.63 -20.07 -6.35
C GLU A 140 3.14 -19.86 -6.17
N GLU A 141 3.72 -18.90 -6.91
CA GLU A 141 5.16 -18.57 -6.87
C GLU A 141 5.64 -18.22 -5.44
N TYR A 142 4.83 -17.46 -4.69
CA TYR A 142 5.20 -17.00 -3.36
C TYR A 142 4.48 -17.72 -2.21
N GLY A 143 3.65 -18.73 -2.51
CA GLY A 143 2.84 -19.46 -1.52
C GLY A 143 1.79 -18.60 -0.80
N ARG A 144 1.52 -17.38 -1.27
CA ARG A 144 0.52 -16.45 -0.72
C ARG A 144 0.12 -15.41 -1.76
N SER A 145 -1.11 -14.89 -1.65
CA SER A 145 -1.57 -13.79 -2.50
C SER A 145 -0.77 -12.50 -2.23
N LEU A 146 -0.40 -11.82 -3.31
CA LEU A 146 0.23 -10.49 -3.27
C LEU A 146 -0.79 -9.38 -3.07
N PHE A 147 -1.94 -9.53 -3.71
CA PHE A 147 -3.05 -8.61 -3.66
C PHE A 147 -4.30 -9.37 -3.21
N TYR A 148 -5.18 -8.66 -2.51
CA TYR A 148 -6.44 -9.22 -2.03
C TYR A 148 -7.59 -8.51 -2.74
N PRO A 149 -8.55 -9.25 -3.32
CA PRO A 149 -9.68 -8.66 -4.02
C PRO A 149 -10.53 -7.84 -3.03
N ALA A 150 -10.83 -6.60 -3.41
CA ALA A 150 -11.60 -5.69 -2.57
C ALA A 150 -13.09 -5.78 -2.86
N VAL A 151 -13.50 -5.87 -4.13
CA VAL A 151 -14.92 -5.78 -4.51
C VAL A 151 -15.72 -6.92 -3.91
N ASN A 152 -15.22 -8.16 -4.03
CA ASN A 152 -15.91 -9.34 -3.52
C ASN A 152 -15.94 -9.37 -1.98
N LEU A 153 -14.89 -8.87 -1.34
CA LEU A 153 -14.87 -8.67 0.11
C LEU A 153 -15.94 -7.68 0.55
N MET A 154 -16.06 -6.54 -0.15
CA MET A 154 -17.03 -5.50 0.15
C MET A 154 -18.47 -5.96 -0.04
N LYS A 155 -18.75 -6.75 -1.09
CA LYS A 155 -20.08 -7.32 -1.37
C LYS A 155 -20.48 -8.45 -0.41
N SER A 156 -19.56 -9.38 -0.14
CA SER A 156 -19.86 -10.60 0.61
C SER A 156 -19.83 -10.42 2.13
N GLY A 157 -19.11 -9.41 2.63
CA GLY A 157 -18.96 -9.17 4.07
C GLY A 157 -18.19 -10.26 4.83
N VAL A 158 -17.48 -11.15 4.13
CA VAL A 158 -16.79 -12.32 4.71
C VAL A 158 -15.74 -11.93 5.77
N ASN A 159 -15.13 -10.74 5.63
CA ASN A 159 -14.30 -10.16 6.67
C ASN A 159 -14.77 -8.71 6.97
N PRO A 160 -15.72 -8.54 7.92
CA PRO A 160 -16.33 -7.24 8.18
C PRO A 160 -15.36 -6.23 8.78
N GLU A 161 -14.30 -6.70 9.46
CA GLU A 161 -13.27 -5.85 10.02
C GLU A 161 -12.42 -5.20 8.93
N VAL A 162 -11.86 -5.99 8.01
CA VAL A 162 -11.07 -5.47 6.88
C VAL A 162 -11.94 -4.62 5.95
N ALA A 163 -13.19 -5.02 5.70
CA ALA A 163 -14.14 -4.19 4.95
C ALA A 163 -14.41 -2.85 5.64
N GLY A 164 -14.51 -2.84 6.97
CA GLY A 164 -14.59 -1.63 7.79
C GLY A 164 -13.35 -0.74 7.61
N TRP A 165 -12.15 -1.32 7.66
CA TRP A 165 -10.91 -0.58 7.46
C TRP A 165 -10.80 0.04 6.06
N ILE A 166 -11.24 -0.68 5.03
CA ILE A 166 -11.28 -0.16 3.64
C ILE A 166 -12.24 1.04 3.56
N ARG A 167 -13.44 0.94 4.16
CA ARG A 167 -14.39 2.05 4.20
C ARG A 167 -13.81 3.28 4.91
N ASP A 168 -13.23 3.08 6.08
CA ASP A 168 -12.63 4.19 6.84
C ASP A 168 -11.49 4.88 6.08
N TYR A 169 -10.71 4.12 5.30
CA TYR A 169 -9.50 4.62 4.67
C TYR A 169 -9.73 5.17 3.25
N ALA A 170 -10.57 4.52 2.45
CA ALA A 170 -10.67 4.77 1.01
C ALA A 170 -11.97 5.44 0.57
N PHE A 171 -13.03 5.46 1.41
CA PHE A 171 -14.31 6.03 1.02
C PHE A 171 -14.39 7.51 1.39
N PHE A 172 -15.06 8.30 0.55
CA PHE A 172 -15.37 9.70 0.78
C PHE A 172 -16.71 9.81 1.52
N ASN A 173 -16.66 10.09 2.83
CA ASN A 173 -17.86 10.22 3.67
C ASN A 173 -18.81 9.01 3.55
N GLY A 174 -18.25 7.80 3.51
CA GLY A 174 -19.02 6.56 3.41
C GLY A 174 -19.45 6.17 1.99
N SER A 175 -18.98 6.88 0.95
CA SER A 175 -19.17 6.46 -0.45
C SER A 175 -17.84 6.33 -1.19
N GLU A 176 -17.72 5.26 -1.98
CA GLU A 176 -16.65 5.02 -2.95
C GLU A 176 -16.58 6.12 -4.03
N CYS A 177 -17.72 6.67 -4.44
CA CYS A 177 -17.81 7.80 -5.37
C CYS A 177 -18.91 8.78 -4.94
N PRO A 178 -18.58 10.03 -4.56
CA PRO A 178 -19.58 11.02 -4.19
C PRO A 178 -20.64 11.21 -5.30
N PRO A 179 -21.94 11.32 -4.96
CA PRO A 179 -23.02 11.34 -5.95
C PRO A 179 -22.88 12.38 -7.07
N ALA A 180 -22.27 13.53 -6.79
CA ALA A 180 -22.03 14.59 -7.78
C ALA A 180 -21.00 14.23 -8.86
N TYR A 181 -20.23 13.14 -8.69
CA TYR A 181 -19.24 12.66 -9.64
C TYR A 181 -19.59 11.30 -10.23
N ARG A 182 -20.78 10.78 -9.92
CA ARG A 182 -21.29 9.55 -10.52
C ARG A 182 -21.76 9.82 -11.93
N ASP A 183 -21.54 8.85 -12.79
CA ASP A 183 -21.98 8.84 -14.18
C ASP A 183 -23.12 7.81 -14.36
N GLY A 184 -23.63 7.64 -15.58
CA GLY A 184 -24.72 6.73 -15.96
C GLY A 184 -24.47 5.22 -15.78
N HIS A 185 -23.60 4.84 -14.83
CA HIS A 185 -23.19 3.47 -14.51
C HIS A 185 -23.44 3.14 -13.03
N PRO A 186 -24.71 3.07 -12.57
CA PRO A 186 -25.05 2.85 -11.16
C PRO A 186 -24.43 1.57 -10.58
N GLU A 187 -24.21 0.55 -11.40
CA GLU A 187 -23.60 -0.72 -11.03
C GLU A 187 -22.15 -0.61 -10.51
N LEU A 188 -21.49 0.54 -10.73
CA LEU A 188 -20.13 0.80 -10.28
C LEU A 188 -20.07 1.48 -8.89
N TYR A 189 -21.21 1.83 -8.29
CA TYR A 189 -21.29 2.62 -7.06
C TYR A 189 -22.04 1.90 -5.93
N GLU A 190 -22.08 0.57 -5.98
CA GLU A 190 -22.73 -0.33 -5.01
C GLU A 190 -21.71 -1.11 -4.15
#